data_AF-A0A9W6G5B3-F1
#
_entry.id   AF-A0A9W6G5B3-F1
#
_cell.length_a   1.000
_cell.length_b   1.000
_cell.length_c   1.000
_cell.angle_alpha   90.00
_cell.angle_beta   90.00
_cell.angle_gamma   90.00
#
_symmetry.space_group_name_H-M   'P 1'
#
loop_
_entity.id
_entity.type
_entity.pdbx_description
1 polymer ?
#
loop_
_entity_poly.entity_id
_entity_poly.type
_entity_poly.pdbx_seq_one_letter_code
_entity_poly.pdbx_strand_id
1 'polypeptide(L)'
;MNRIEIPEDYEDRLAAGRHAAARLPAGAVREGVDRALDAAPSRGRYEAAADLAERAESLTQELTQRGFDGTDADRVAWLRLDYLGRLQSLALSPTIDRLSNPAVADAIQAAWTAAEAARSEYVLLLERAHADLVEARVPDRAGDELRDRIARSAHERFAHTTDDDLCSAEVNVEGRLTEFKFLVPNATLDTECEELSVQSTATIQAAQAKALERLTEILGDVPEGSGR
;
A
#
# COMPACT_ATOMS: atom_id res chain seq x y z
N MET A 1 -8.32 6.47 -17.19
CA MET A 1 -9.69 6.99 -16.90
C MET A 1 -10.25 7.77 -18.09
N ASN A 2 -11.57 7.80 -18.31
CA ASN A 2 -12.17 8.71 -19.29
C ASN A 2 -12.19 10.12 -18.71
N ARG A 3 -11.41 11.04 -19.29
CA ARG A 3 -11.44 12.47 -18.93
C ARG A 3 -12.85 12.99 -19.23
N ILE A 4 -13.58 13.45 -18.21
CA ILE A 4 -14.84 14.17 -18.47
C ILE A 4 -14.45 15.49 -19.11
N GLU A 5 -14.76 15.67 -20.37
CA GLU A 5 -14.55 16.92 -21.08
C GLU A 5 -15.63 17.91 -20.63
N ILE A 6 -15.22 18.92 -19.85
CA ILE A 6 -16.10 20.04 -19.55
C ILE A 6 -16.20 20.93 -20.79
N PRO A 7 -17.42 21.24 -21.27
CA PRO A 7 -17.60 22.10 -22.43
C PRO A 7 -16.89 23.44 -22.30
N GLU A 8 -16.39 23.97 -23.42
CA GLU A 8 -15.65 25.24 -23.41
C GLU A 8 -16.50 26.42 -22.93
N ASP A 9 -17.80 26.36 -23.21
CA ASP A 9 -18.83 27.33 -22.85
C ASP A 9 -19.45 27.06 -21.46
N TYR A 10 -18.86 26.21 -20.62
CA TYR A 10 -19.41 25.85 -19.30
C TYR A 10 -19.70 27.07 -18.42
N GLU A 11 -18.76 28.01 -18.36
CA GLU A 11 -18.93 29.23 -17.55
C GLU A 11 -20.03 30.14 -18.12
N ASP A 12 -20.13 30.21 -19.46
CA ASP A 12 -21.22 30.93 -20.13
C ASP A 12 -22.58 30.28 -19.84
N ARG A 13 -22.63 28.95 -19.81
CA ARG A 13 -23.83 28.18 -19.43
C ARG A 13 -24.21 28.40 -17.97
N LEU A 14 -23.24 28.46 -17.05
CA LEU A 14 -23.50 28.81 -15.64
C LEU A 14 -24.01 30.25 -15.51
N ALA A 15 -23.41 31.21 -16.22
CA ALA A 15 -23.86 32.59 -16.23
C ALA A 15 -25.29 32.72 -16.78
N ALA A 16 -25.60 32.04 -17.89
CA ALA A 16 -26.94 31.97 -18.45
C ALA A 16 -27.94 31.32 -17.47
N GLY A 17 -27.53 30.26 -16.78
CA GLY A 17 -28.31 29.59 -15.73
C GLY A 17 -28.65 30.53 -14.57
N ARG A 18 -27.67 31.28 -14.04
CA ARG A 18 -27.88 32.30 -13.00
C ARG A 18 -28.83 33.39 -13.47
N HIS A 19 -28.69 33.84 -14.72
CA HIS A 19 -29.58 34.83 -15.29
C HIS A 19 -31.02 34.31 -15.48
N ALA A 20 -31.19 33.04 -15.82
CA ALA A 20 -32.49 32.38 -15.89
C ALA A 20 -33.12 32.19 -14.50
N ALA A 21 -32.34 31.77 -13.50
CA ALA A 21 -32.80 31.60 -12.12
C ALA A 21 -33.32 32.90 -11.50
N ALA A 22 -32.69 34.04 -11.82
CA ALA A 22 -33.13 35.36 -11.38
C ALA A 22 -34.56 35.74 -11.85
N ARG A 23 -35.05 35.13 -12.94
CA ARG A 23 -36.40 35.34 -13.49
C ARG A 23 -37.46 34.44 -12.86
N LEU A 24 -37.07 33.45 -12.06
CA LEU A 24 -38.02 32.62 -11.32
C LEU A 24 -38.70 33.44 -10.20
N PRO A 25 -39.98 33.17 -9.90
CA PRO A 25 -40.64 33.75 -8.76
C PRO A 25 -39.93 33.34 -7.46
N ALA A 26 -39.93 34.23 -6.47
CA ALA A 26 -39.36 33.95 -5.16
C ALA A 26 -40.05 32.73 -4.52
N GLY A 27 -39.25 31.84 -3.93
CA GLY A 27 -39.73 30.61 -3.27
C GLY A 27 -38.69 29.49 -3.33
N ALA A 28 -39.05 28.36 -2.73
CA ALA A 28 -38.13 27.23 -2.53
C ALA A 28 -37.47 26.69 -3.81
N VAL A 29 -38.15 26.77 -4.96
CA VAL A 29 -37.61 26.35 -6.26
C VAL A 29 -36.45 27.24 -6.69
N ARG A 30 -36.62 28.57 -6.61
CA ARG A 30 -35.57 29.53 -6.94
C ARG A 30 -34.38 29.38 -5.99
N GLU A 31 -34.64 29.28 -4.69
CA GLU A 31 -33.59 29.06 -3.69
C GLU A 31 -32.81 27.76 -3.92
N GLY A 32 -33.48 26.69 -4.34
CA GLY A 32 -32.85 25.42 -4.68
C GLY A 32 -31.96 25.52 -5.92
N VAL A 33 -32.42 26.23 -6.95
CA VAL A 33 -31.64 26.47 -8.19
C VAL A 33 -30.43 27.37 -7.92
N ASP A 34 -30.62 28.47 -7.19
CA ASP A 34 -29.53 29.38 -6.81
C ASP A 34 -28.46 28.62 -6.02
N ARG A 35 -28.87 27.81 -5.02
CA ARG A 35 -27.95 26.97 -4.26
C ARG A 35 -27.18 25.97 -5.13
N ALA A 36 -27.83 25.35 -6.11
CA ALA A 36 -27.18 24.41 -7.01
C ALA A 36 -26.17 25.10 -7.95
N LEU A 37 -26.51 26.28 -8.47
CA LEU A 37 -25.63 27.08 -9.34
C LEU A 37 -24.45 27.71 -8.59
N ASP A 38 -24.65 28.05 -7.32
CA ASP A 38 -23.58 28.53 -6.43
C ASP A 38 -22.66 27.40 -5.98
N ALA A 39 -23.18 26.17 -5.87
CA ALA A 39 -22.39 24.98 -5.57
C ALA A 39 -21.61 24.43 -6.79
N ALA A 40 -21.92 24.89 -8.00
CA ALA A 40 -21.28 24.42 -9.21
C ALA A 40 -19.79 24.80 -9.23
N PRO A 41 -18.86 23.84 -9.34
CA PRO A 41 -17.43 24.14 -9.37
C PRO A 41 -17.06 24.81 -10.69
N SER A 42 -16.14 25.78 -10.65
CA SER A 42 -15.59 26.39 -11.87
C SER A 42 -14.85 25.36 -12.74
N ARG A 43 -14.83 25.57 -14.05
CA ARG A 43 -14.06 24.74 -15.00
C ARG A 43 -12.60 24.59 -14.61
N GLY A 44 -11.92 25.68 -14.25
CA GLY A 44 -10.51 25.64 -13.84
C GLY A 44 -10.26 24.79 -12.59
N ARG A 45 -11.22 24.71 -11.68
CA ARG A 45 -11.14 23.83 -10.49
C ARG A 45 -11.26 22.35 -10.88
N TYR A 46 -12.10 22.04 -11.87
CA TYR A 46 -12.18 20.68 -12.41
C TYR A 46 -10.92 20.28 -13.17
N GLU A 47 -10.39 21.17 -14.01
CA GLU A 47 -9.13 20.94 -14.75
C GLU A 47 -7.96 20.69 -13.77
N ALA A 48 -7.82 21.53 -12.74
CA ALA A 48 -6.80 21.32 -11.70
C ALA A 48 -6.98 19.98 -10.96
N ALA A 49 -8.22 19.59 -10.63
CA ALA A 49 -8.49 18.29 -10.00
C ALA A 49 -8.18 17.10 -10.93
N ALA A 50 -8.46 17.24 -12.23
CA ALA A 50 -8.14 16.22 -13.22
C ALA A 50 -6.63 16.06 -13.38
N ASP A 51 -5.89 17.16 -13.45
CA ASP A 51 -4.42 17.15 -13.55
C ASP A 51 -3.78 16.53 -12.28
N LEU A 52 -4.32 16.81 -11.09
CA LEU A 52 -3.90 16.17 -9.84
C LEU A 52 -4.18 14.66 -9.85
N ALA A 53 -5.36 14.24 -10.33
CA ALA A 53 -5.72 12.83 -10.43
C ALA A 53 -4.83 12.07 -11.41
N GLU A 54 -4.51 12.65 -12.57
CA GLU A 54 -3.60 12.07 -13.57
C GLU A 54 -2.19 11.90 -13.01
N ARG A 55 -1.68 12.90 -12.29
CA ARG A 55 -0.37 12.81 -11.60
C ARG A 55 -0.37 11.74 -10.50
N ALA A 56 -1.44 11.66 -9.71
CA ALA A 56 -1.57 10.62 -8.68
C ALA A 56 -1.67 9.21 -9.29
N GLU A 57 -2.36 9.05 -10.42
CA GLU A 57 -2.43 7.78 -11.17
C GLU A 57 -1.05 7.39 -11.69
N SER A 58 -0.32 8.33 -12.31
CA SER A 58 1.06 8.09 -12.79
C SER A 58 1.99 7.66 -11.64
N LEU A 59 1.91 8.31 -10.49
CA LEU A 59 2.72 7.94 -9.32
C LEU A 59 2.33 6.57 -8.77
N THR A 60 1.04 6.24 -8.77
CA THR A 60 0.58 4.90 -8.36
C THR A 60 1.13 3.83 -9.30
N GLN A 61 1.15 4.09 -10.61
CA GLN A 61 1.74 3.18 -11.58
C GLN A 61 3.26 3.03 -11.37
N GLU A 62 3.98 4.12 -11.12
CA GLU A 62 5.41 4.09 -10.78
C GLU A 62 5.66 3.23 -9.52
N LEU A 63 4.86 3.46 -8.47
CA LEU A 63 4.92 2.69 -7.22
C LEU A 63 4.72 1.20 -7.45
N THR A 64 3.71 0.82 -8.24
CA THR A 64 3.42 -0.60 -8.50
C THR A 64 4.53 -1.36 -9.22
N GLN A 65 5.41 -0.67 -9.95
CA GLN A 65 6.53 -1.27 -10.66
C GLN A 65 7.84 -1.24 -9.84
N ARG A 66 7.84 -0.52 -8.71
CA ARG A 66 9.02 -0.34 -7.87
C ARG A 66 9.23 -1.55 -6.96
N GLY A 67 10.49 -1.96 -6.82
CA GLY A 67 10.92 -2.92 -5.81
C GLY A 67 12.02 -2.33 -4.94
N PHE A 68 12.08 -2.83 -3.71
CA PHE A 68 12.98 -2.37 -2.66
C PHE A 68 13.88 -3.53 -2.26
N ASP A 69 15.14 -3.42 -2.67
CA ASP A 69 16.13 -4.44 -2.40
C ASP A 69 16.76 -4.22 -1.02
N GLY A 70 16.98 -5.30 -0.28
CA GLY A 70 17.63 -5.30 1.02
C GLY A 70 18.66 -6.42 1.12
N THR A 71 19.72 -6.17 1.88
CA THR A 71 20.77 -7.14 2.16
C THR A 71 21.31 -6.92 3.56
N ASP A 72 21.76 -7.99 4.21
CA ASP A 72 22.47 -7.90 5.47
C ASP A 72 23.92 -7.40 5.27
N ALA A 73 24.58 -7.04 6.36
CA ALA A 73 25.93 -6.47 6.31
C ALA A 73 26.97 -7.42 5.73
N ASP A 74 26.82 -8.73 5.97
CA ASP A 74 27.74 -9.78 5.54
C ASP A 74 27.40 -10.33 4.15
N ARG A 75 26.31 -9.82 3.53
CA ARG A 75 25.84 -10.21 2.21
C ARG A 75 25.56 -11.72 2.13
N VAL A 76 24.88 -12.22 3.15
CA VAL A 76 24.42 -13.61 3.27
C VAL A 76 23.04 -13.76 2.63
N ALA A 77 22.17 -12.77 2.76
CA ALA A 77 20.83 -12.73 2.22
C ALA A 77 20.60 -11.47 1.38
N TRP A 78 19.90 -11.64 0.26
CA TRP A 78 19.36 -10.57 -0.55
C TRP A 78 17.88 -10.81 -0.75
N LEU A 79 17.06 -9.79 -0.54
CA LEU A 79 15.64 -9.90 -0.81
C LEU A 79 15.11 -8.63 -1.47
N ARG A 80 13.95 -8.79 -2.09
CA ARG A 80 13.21 -7.70 -2.75
C ARG A 80 11.79 -7.67 -2.24
N LEU A 81 11.37 -6.50 -1.75
CA LEU A 81 9.98 -6.21 -1.42
C LEU A 81 9.32 -5.40 -2.55
N ASP A 82 8.02 -5.57 -2.74
CA ASP A 82 7.23 -4.61 -3.52
C ASP A 82 6.88 -3.36 -2.68
N TYR A 83 6.19 -2.39 -3.29
CA TYR A 83 5.76 -1.17 -2.60
C TYR A 83 4.78 -1.40 -1.44
N LEU A 84 4.10 -2.55 -1.40
CA LEU A 84 3.22 -2.96 -0.31
C LEU A 84 3.97 -3.70 0.80
N GLY A 85 5.27 -3.96 0.64
CA GLY A 85 6.08 -4.73 1.60
C GLY A 85 5.95 -6.26 1.42
N ARG A 86 5.41 -6.74 0.29
CA ARG A 86 5.31 -8.17 -0.01
C ARG A 86 6.63 -8.69 -0.55
N LEU A 87 7.03 -9.88 -0.10
CA LEU A 87 8.26 -10.53 -0.57
C LEU A 87 8.10 -10.97 -2.03
N GLN A 88 8.94 -10.45 -2.91
CA GLN A 88 9.00 -10.88 -4.32
C GLN A 88 10.07 -11.95 -4.55
N SER A 89 11.24 -11.78 -3.93
CA SER A 89 12.34 -12.74 -4.03
C SER A 89 13.22 -12.69 -2.80
N LEU A 90 13.81 -13.84 -2.48
CA LEU A 90 14.88 -14.01 -1.51
C LEU A 90 15.94 -14.92 -2.15
N ALA A 91 17.20 -14.54 -2.00
CA ALA A 91 18.36 -15.31 -2.42
C ALA A 91 19.37 -15.37 -1.29
N LEU A 92 19.95 -16.55 -1.08
CA LEU A 92 20.98 -16.79 -0.08
C LEU A 92 22.34 -16.99 -0.74
N SER A 93 23.39 -16.58 -0.04
CA SER A 93 24.77 -16.76 -0.48
C SER A 93 25.11 -18.26 -0.59
N PRO A 94 25.87 -18.70 -1.60
CA PRO A 94 26.35 -20.08 -1.66
C PRO A 94 27.21 -20.51 -0.47
N THR A 95 27.64 -19.57 0.37
CA THR A 95 28.48 -19.82 1.56
C THR A 95 27.70 -20.02 2.85
N ILE A 96 26.35 -20.11 2.78
CA ILE A 96 25.51 -20.34 3.95
C ILE A 96 25.78 -21.67 4.64
N ASP A 97 26.36 -22.65 3.93
CA ASP A 97 26.81 -23.94 4.46
C ASP A 97 27.82 -23.79 5.61
N ARG A 98 28.54 -22.67 5.65
CA ARG A 98 29.51 -22.37 6.72
C ARG A 98 28.89 -21.65 7.91
N LEU A 99 27.61 -21.30 7.82
CA LEU A 99 26.90 -20.53 8.83
C LEU A 99 25.92 -21.42 9.57
N SER A 100 25.75 -21.13 10.86
CA SER A 100 24.72 -21.76 11.66
C SER A 100 23.33 -21.29 11.21
N ASN A 101 22.31 -22.15 11.36
CA ASN A 101 20.91 -21.81 11.11
C ASN A 101 20.47 -20.44 11.70
N PRO A 102 20.76 -20.10 12.98
CA PRO A 102 20.39 -18.79 13.52
C PRO A 102 21.03 -17.63 12.78
N ALA A 103 22.31 -17.75 12.40
CA ALA A 103 23.02 -16.70 11.66
C ALA A 103 22.40 -16.42 10.28
N VAL A 104 21.96 -17.47 9.57
CA VAL A 104 21.26 -17.30 8.28
C VAL A 104 19.86 -16.71 8.48
N ALA A 105 19.14 -17.14 9.52
CA ALA A 105 17.84 -16.57 9.87
C ALA A 105 17.94 -15.07 10.25
N ASP A 106 18.96 -14.70 11.03
CA ASP A 106 19.26 -13.31 11.39
C ASP A 106 19.62 -12.48 10.15
N ALA A 107 20.38 -13.05 9.20
CA ALA A 107 20.68 -12.40 7.93
C ALA A 107 19.41 -12.12 7.11
N ILE A 108 18.46 -13.06 7.04
CA ILE A 108 17.17 -12.84 6.37
C ILE A 108 16.40 -11.69 7.03
N GLN A 109 16.33 -11.66 8.37
CA GLN A 109 15.65 -10.59 9.10
C GLN A 109 16.35 -9.23 8.94
N ALA A 110 17.68 -9.21 8.90
CA ALA A 110 18.46 -8.00 8.66
C ALA A 110 18.27 -7.47 7.23
N ALA A 111 18.28 -8.35 6.23
CA ALA A 111 17.97 -8.00 4.84
C ALA A 111 16.54 -7.45 4.70
N TRP A 112 15.57 -8.03 5.42
CA TRP A 112 14.19 -7.52 5.48
C TRP A 112 14.13 -6.10 6.02
N THR A 113 14.79 -5.89 7.16
CA THR A 113 14.86 -4.57 7.81
C THR A 113 15.47 -3.53 6.89
N ALA A 114 16.52 -3.89 6.14
CA ALA A 114 17.13 -3.00 5.15
C ALA A 114 16.18 -2.66 3.99
N ALA A 115 15.45 -3.64 3.45
CA ALA A 115 14.46 -3.40 2.40
C ALA A 115 13.30 -2.51 2.88
N GLU A 116 12.80 -2.72 4.09
CA GLU A 116 11.76 -1.88 4.71
C GLU A 116 12.24 -0.45 4.97
N ALA A 117 13.51 -0.29 5.36
CA ALA A 117 14.12 1.03 5.52
C ALA A 117 14.18 1.76 4.16
N ALA A 118 14.65 1.09 3.10
CA ALA A 118 14.67 1.66 1.75
C ALA A 118 13.26 2.04 1.25
N ARG A 119 12.26 1.19 1.52
CA ARG A 119 10.86 1.46 1.20
C ARG A 119 10.33 2.68 1.95
N SER A 120 10.59 2.77 3.25
CA SER A 120 10.15 3.87 4.10
C SER A 120 10.82 5.20 3.72
N GLU A 121 12.12 5.18 3.43
CA GLU A 121 12.86 6.35 2.95
C GLU A 121 12.28 6.87 1.63
N TYR A 122 11.97 5.97 0.70
CA TYR A 122 11.38 6.35 -0.57
C TYR A 122 9.98 6.95 -0.42
N VAL A 123 9.14 6.44 0.48
CA VAL A 123 7.84 7.06 0.79
C VAL A 123 8.03 8.48 1.32
N LEU A 124 8.99 8.70 2.24
CA LEU A 124 9.29 10.05 2.74
C LEU A 124 9.81 10.99 1.64
N LEU A 125 10.58 10.48 0.69
CA LEU A 125 11.02 11.25 -0.47
C LEU A 125 9.85 11.63 -1.38
N LEU A 126 8.93 10.70 -1.63
CA LEU A 126 7.72 10.97 -2.41
C LEU A 126 6.81 12.00 -1.75
N GLU A 127 6.58 11.88 -0.43
CA GLU A 127 5.77 12.85 0.33
C GLU A 127 6.36 14.26 0.23
N ARG A 128 7.69 14.39 0.23
CA ARG A 128 8.37 15.68 0.07
C ARG A 128 8.30 16.20 -1.36
N ALA A 129 8.52 15.33 -2.35
CA ALA A 129 8.53 15.69 -3.76
C ALA A 129 7.14 16.07 -4.29
N HIS A 130 6.07 15.52 -3.67
CA HIS A 130 4.69 15.71 -4.08
C HIS A 130 3.82 16.25 -2.94
N ALA A 131 4.36 17.21 -2.18
CA ALA A 131 3.66 17.85 -1.07
C ALA A 131 2.32 18.47 -1.50
N ASP A 132 2.19 18.88 -2.76
CA ASP A 132 0.95 19.40 -3.34
C ASP A 132 -0.16 18.35 -3.42
N LEU A 133 0.18 17.08 -3.69
CA LEU A 133 -0.79 15.98 -3.66
C LEU A 133 -1.23 15.66 -2.22
N VAL A 134 -0.31 15.78 -1.26
CA VAL A 134 -0.61 15.56 0.17
C VAL A 134 -1.51 16.69 0.70
N GLU A 135 -1.21 17.94 0.34
CA GLU A 135 -2.00 19.12 0.75
C GLU A 135 -3.39 19.13 0.10
N ALA A 136 -3.50 18.70 -1.15
CA ALA A 136 -4.77 18.60 -1.87
C ALA A 136 -5.64 17.41 -1.41
N ARG A 137 -5.18 16.60 -0.45
CA ARG A 137 -5.92 15.44 0.05
C ARG A 137 -7.24 15.89 0.69
N VAL A 138 -8.34 15.41 0.14
CA VAL A 138 -9.66 15.55 0.75
C VAL A 138 -9.70 14.74 2.05
N PRO A 139 -10.27 15.27 3.15
CA PRO A 139 -10.50 14.49 4.36
C PRO A 139 -11.21 13.17 4.04
N ASP A 140 -10.55 12.07 4.35
CA ASP A 140 -11.01 10.73 4.05
C ASP A 140 -11.28 9.99 5.37
N ARG A 141 -12.47 10.25 5.92
CA ARG A 141 -12.91 9.66 7.18
C ARG A 141 -12.96 8.13 7.11
N ALA A 142 -13.36 7.57 5.96
CA ALA A 142 -13.41 6.14 5.78
C ALA A 142 -11.98 5.55 5.83
N GLY A 143 -11.03 6.19 5.16
CA GLY A 143 -9.60 5.83 5.24
C GLY A 143 -9.03 5.98 6.65
N ASP A 144 -9.43 7.00 7.41
CA ASP A 144 -9.04 7.16 8.81
C ASP A 144 -9.57 6.02 9.69
N GLU A 145 -10.86 5.68 9.56
CA GLU A 145 -11.50 4.58 10.29
C GLU A 145 -10.87 3.22 9.93
N LEU A 146 -10.48 3.01 8.66
CA LEU A 146 -9.76 1.82 8.22
C LEU A 146 -8.37 1.73 8.89
N ARG A 147 -7.62 2.83 8.93
CA ARG A 147 -6.31 2.86 9.60
C ARG A 147 -6.43 2.58 11.09
N ASP A 148 -7.45 3.10 11.76
CA ASP A 148 -7.71 2.82 13.17
C ASP A 148 -8.07 1.35 13.42
N ARG A 149 -8.77 0.70 12.49
CA ARG A 149 -9.06 -0.74 12.56
C ARG A 149 -7.79 -1.57 12.41
N ILE A 150 -6.94 -1.26 11.43
CA ILE A 150 -5.65 -1.93 11.24
C ILE A 150 -4.77 -1.74 12.48
N ALA A 151 -4.72 -0.52 13.03
CA ALA A 151 -3.96 -0.23 14.25
C ALA A 151 -4.42 -1.07 15.46
N ARG A 152 -5.73 -1.32 15.60
CA ARG A 152 -6.25 -2.22 16.66
C ARG A 152 -5.78 -3.66 16.50
N SER A 153 -5.55 -4.11 15.28
CA SER A 153 -5.04 -5.45 14.94
C SER A 153 -3.51 -5.52 14.83
N ALA A 154 -2.77 -4.45 15.13
CA ALA A 154 -1.31 -4.40 14.96
C ALA A 154 -0.52 -5.42 15.80
N HIS A 155 -1.14 -5.92 16.88
CA HIS A 155 -0.57 -6.94 17.76
C HIS A 155 -0.76 -8.37 17.23
N GLU A 156 -1.62 -8.58 16.23
CA GLU A 156 -1.86 -9.90 15.64
C GLU A 156 -0.59 -10.40 14.92
N ARG A 157 -0.38 -11.72 14.99
CA ARG A 157 0.77 -12.43 14.40
C ARG A 157 0.29 -13.63 13.59
N PHE A 158 0.88 -13.81 12.43
CA PHE A 158 0.52 -14.87 11.48
C PHE A 158 1.76 -15.68 11.17
N ALA A 159 1.75 -16.94 11.56
CA ALA A 159 2.86 -17.85 11.34
C ALA A 159 2.54 -18.91 10.29
N HIS A 160 3.57 -19.34 9.57
CA HIS A 160 3.54 -20.53 8.74
C HIS A 160 4.82 -21.34 8.98
N THR A 161 4.66 -22.66 9.00
CA THR A 161 5.75 -23.63 9.12
C THR A 161 5.60 -24.59 7.96
N THR A 162 6.71 -24.96 7.33
CA THR A 162 6.70 -25.92 6.22
C THR A 162 6.24 -27.31 6.67
N ASP A 163 5.67 -28.10 5.76
CA ASP A 163 5.12 -29.43 6.07
C ASP A 163 6.17 -30.44 6.58
N ASP A 164 7.44 -30.22 6.22
CA ASP A 164 8.59 -31.02 6.65
C ASP A 164 9.27 -30.47 7.92
N ASP A 165 8.67 -29.46 8.56
CA ASP A 165 9.24 -28.74 9.70
C ASP A 165 10.65 -28.19 9.43
N LEU A 166 11.00 -27.84 8.18
CA LEU A 166 12.30 -27.24 7.85
C LEU A 166 12.44 -25.83 8.43
N CYS A 167 11.48 -24.94 8.16
CA CYS A 167 11.53 -23.54 8.59
C CYS A 167 10.16 -22.96 8.92
N SER A 168 10.17 -21.86 9.66
CA SER A 168 8.98 -21.13 10.08
C SER A 168 9.20 -19.63 9.93
N ALA A 169 8.15 -18.95 9.47
CA ALA A 169 8.10 -17.50 9.35
C ALA A 169 6.88 -16.96 10.09
N GLU A 170 7.05 -15.82 10.76
CA GLU A 170 5.98 -15.05 11.40
C GLU A 170 5.95 -13.65 10.78
N VAL A 171 4.74 -13.15 10.52
CA VAL A 171 4.50 -11.77 10.08
C VAL A 171 3.44 -11.09 10.95
N ASN A 172 3.44 -9.75 10.94
CA ASN A 172 2.34 -8.97 11.51
C ASN A 172 1.14 -8.84 10.54
N VAL A 173 0.07 -8.17 10.95
CA VAL A 173 -1.14 -7.94 10.12
C VAL A 173 -0.86 -7.17 8.82
N GLU A 174 0.21 -6.37 8.77
CA GLU A 174 0.65 -5.67 7.56
C GLU A 174 1.53 -6.55 6.65
N GLY A 175 1.78 -7.80 7.03
CA GLY A 175 2.65 -8.73 6.30
C GLY A 175 4.14 -8.49 6.51
N ARG A 176 4.56 -7.65 7.47
CA ARG A 176 5.98 -7.44 7.78
C ARG A 176 6.53 -8.64 8.56
N LEU A 177 7.71 -9.12 8.18
CA LEU A 177 8.40 -10.20 8.87
C LEU A 177 8.74 -9.80 10.32
N THR A 178 8.31 -10.61 11.28
CA THR A 178 8.57 -10.43 12.72
C THR A 178 9.48 -11.50 13.28
N GLU A 179 9.47 -12.71 12.71
CA GLU A 179 10.37 -13.80 13.07
C GLU A 179 10.62 -14.70 11.86
N PHE A 180 11.84 -15.23 11.74
CA PHE A 180 12.16 -16.32 10.85
C PHE A 180 13.12 -17.28 11.54
N LYS A 181 12.92 -18.60 11.40
CA LYS A 181 13.79 -19.62 11.99
C LYS A 181 13.81 -20.91 11.18
N PHE A 182 14.95 -21.59 11.17
CA PHE A 182 15.04 -23.00 10.78
C PHE A 182 14.78 -23.87 12.01
N LEU A 183 14.01 -24.94 11.84
CA LEU A 183 13.55 -25.80 12.92
C LEU A 183 14.30 -27.15 12.95
N VAL A 184 14.80 -27.62 11.80
CA VAL A 184 15.68 -28.79 11.75
C VAL A 184 17.14 -28.40 12.03
N PRO A 185 17.93 -29.26 12.69
CA PRO A 185 19.38 -29.09 12.75
C PRO A 185 20.00 -29.08 11.34
N ASN A 186 21.09 -28.33 11.16
CA ASN A 186 21.91 -28.37 9.94
C ASN A 186 21.18 -28.10 8.62
N ALA A 187 20.01 -27.43 8.63
CA ALA A 187 19.29 -27.01 7.43
C ALA A 187 20.20 -26.37 6.36
N THR A 188 21.18 -25.56 6.77
CA THR A 188 22.12 -24.88 5.85
C THR A 188 23.17 -25.81 5.24
N LEU A 189 23.41 -26.98 5.83
CA LEU A 189 24.36 -27.99 5.36
C LEU A 189 23.67 -29.07 4.53
N ASP A 190 22.45 -29.44 4.93
CA ASP A 190 21.71 -30.57 4.38
C ASP A 190 20.83 -30.19 3.18
N THR A 191 20.65 -28.89 2.93
CA THR A 191 19.82 -28.34 1.83
C THR A 191 20.65 -27.40 0.96
N GLU A 192 20.50 -27.53 -0.37
CA GLU A 192 21.17 -26.62 -1.31
C GLU A 192 20.66 -25.18 -1.12
N CYS A 193 21.53 -24.18 -1.28
CA CYS A 193 21.18 -22.79 -0.97
C CYS A 193 20.02 -22.25 -1.83
N GLU A 194 19.90 -22.70 -3.07
CA GLU A 194 18.81 -22.33 -3.98
C GLU A 194 17.48 -22.91 -3.49
N GLU A 195 17.46 -24.20 -3.12
CA GLU A 195 16.30 -24.86 -2.53
C GLU A 195 15.88 -24.19 -1.22
N LEU A 196 16.84 -23.90 -0.34
CA LEU A 196 16.59 -23.23 0.93
C LEU A 196 16.03 -21.82 0.71
N SER A 197 16.50 -21.10 -0.31
CA SER A 197 15.97 -19.78 -0.69
C SER A 197 14.52 -19.88 -1.17
N VAL A 198 14.19 -20.87 -2.00
CA VAL A 198 12.83 -21.11 -2.51
C VAL A 198 11.88 -21.47 -1.37
N GLN A 199 12.28 -22.39 -0.48
CA GLN A 199 11.45 -22.80 0.66
C GLN A 199 11.25 -21.66 1.65
N SER A 200 12.30 -20.90 1.97
CA SER A 200 12.21 -19.72 2.83
C SER A 200 11.28 -18.66 2.23
N THR A 201 11.37 -18.42 0.91
CA THR A 201 10.47 -17.51 0.19
C THR A 201 9.02 -17.95 0.31
N ALA A 202 8.73 -19.22 -0.02
CA ALA A 202 7.39 -19.77 0.03
C ALA A 202 6.79 -19.71 1.44
N THR A 203 7.61 -19.98 2.46
CA THR A 203 7.19 -19.94 3.88
C THR A 203 6.79 -18.54 4.31
N ILE A 204 7.60 -17.53 3.97
CA ILE A 204 7.29 -16.13 4.26
C ILE A 204 6.03 -15.70 3.50
N GLN A 205 5.93 -16.03 2.21
CA GLN A 205 4.75 -15.69 1.40
C GLN A 205 3.47 -16.36 1.91
N ALA A 206 3.54 -17.59 2.42
CA ALA A 206 2.40 -18.26 3.04
C ALA A 206 1.97 -17.58 4.35
N ALA A 207 2.92 -17.11 5.17
CA ALA A 207 2.60 -16.28 6.33
C ALA A 207 1.96 -14.94 5.91
N GLN A 208 2.48 -14.29 4.87
CA GLN A 208 1.89 -13.06 4.29
C GLN A 208 0.49 -13.28 3.73
N ALA A 209 0.21 -14.43 3.13
CA ALA A 209 -1.12 -14.76 2.63
C ALA A 209 -2.17 -14.83 3.76
N LYS A 210 -1.82 -15.45 4.90
CA LYS A 210 -2.68 -15.48 6.09
C LYS A 210 -2.94 -14.08 6.65
N ALA A 211 -1.90 -13.24 6.72
CA ALA A 211 -2.06 -11.84 7.13
C ALA A 211 -2.96 -11.06 6.16
N LEU A 212 -2.85 -11.30 4.85
CA LEU A 212 -3.69 -10.67 3.83
C LEU A 212 -5.16 -11.11 3.93
N GLU A 213 -5.42 -12.37 4.19
CA GLU A 213 -6.79 -12.86 4.46
C GLU A 213 -7.40 -12.09 5.63
N ARG A 214 -6.66 -11.99 6.74
CA ARG A 214 -7.10 -11.21 7.91
C ARG A 214 -7.30 -9.73 7.58
N LEU A 215 -6.37 -9.13 6.84
CA LEU A 215 -6.49 -7.74 6.43
C LEU A 215 -7.74 -7.55 5.58
N THR A 216 -8.06 -8.49 4.68
CA THR A 216 -9.27 -8.45 3.85
C THR A 216 -10.55 -8.53 4.68
N GLU A 217 -10.57 -9.34 5.75
CA GLU A 217 -11.70 -9.34 6.71
C GLU A 217 -11.86 -7.98 7.40
N ILE A 218 -10.74 -7.40 7.86
CA ILE A 218 -10.73 -6.07 8.47
C ILE A 218 -11.22 -5.01 7.47
N LEU A 219 -10.92 -5.15 6.18
CA LEU A 219 -11.38 -4.23 5.14
C LEU A 219 -12.84 -4.50 4.71
N GLY A 220 -13.31 -5.75 4.78
CA GLY A 220 -14.65 -6.18 4.35
C GLY A 220 -15.78 -5.86 5.33
N ASP A 221 -15.45 -5.70 6.61
CA ASP A 221 -16.40 -5.30 7.67
C ASP A 221 -16.74 -3.79 7.63
N VAL A 222 -16.64 -3.11 6.48
CA VAL A 222 -17.09 -1.71 6.31
C VAL A 222 -18.61 -1.74 6.15
N PRO A 223 -19.40 -1.22 7.12
CA PRO A 223 -20.84 -1.19 6.96
C PRO A 223 -21.22 -0.31 5.76
N GLU A 224 -21.86 -0.91 4.76
CA GLU A 224 -22.57 -0.22 3.69
C GLU A 224 -23.70 0.63 4.30
N GLY A 225 -23.39 1.83 4.84
CA GLY A 225 -24.43 2.51 5.61
C GLY A 225 -24.10 3.83 6.30
N SER A 226 -23.15 4.63 5.82
CA SER A 226 -22.93 5.99 6.35
C SER A 226 -23.07 7.08 5.29
N GLY A 227 -23.98 6.88 4.33
CA GLY A 227 -24.48 7.93 3.44
C GLY A 227 -25.90 8.32 3.83
N ARG A 228 -26.04 9.30 4.73
CA ARG A 228 -27.25 10.12 4.88
C ARG A 228 -26.84 11.56 5.12
#